data_AF-A0A840Q684-F1
#
_entry.id   AF-A0A840Q684-F1
#
_cell.length_a   1.000
_cell.length_b   1.000
_cell.length_c   1.000
_cell.angle_alpha   90.00
_cell.angle_beta   90.00
_cell.angle_gamma   90.00
#
_symmetry.space_group_name_H-M   'P 1'
#
loop_
_entity.id
_entity.type
_entity.pdbx_description
1 polymer ?
#
loop_
_entity_poly.entity_id
_entity_poly.type
_entity_poly.pdbx_seq_one_letter_code
_entity_poly.pdbx_strand_id
1 'polypeptide(L)'
;MHRFVRAFAPATAPPWQTRSDFDAFHALARGFAELAKKHLGTREISSPHRCCNDTPDEMTTQGGTVQDWARGEAPPTPRVTMPKLIVVERDCGAVAEKMAALGPLVDALGVTTKGWTVKSDQEVEHLRQVNGEIRCGVADGRSSHQGRI
;
A
#
# COMPACT_ATOMS: atom_id res chain seq x y z
N MET A 1 -4.57 -19.33 -23.16
CA MET A 1 -4.88 -18.13 -22.36
C MET A 1 -6.34 -17.73 -22.61
N HIS A 2 -7.17 -17.52 -21.58
CA HIS A 2 -8.58 -17.13 -21.68
C HIS A 2 -8.91 -15.90 -20.81
N ARG A 3 -10.07 -15.25 -20.99
CA ARG A 3 -10.47 -14.02 -20.27
C ARG A 3 -11.23 -14.24 -18.94
N PHE A 4 -11.21 -15.44 -18.37
CA PHE A 4 -11.91 -15.73 -17.11
C PHE A 4 -11.02 -15.57 -15.89
N VAL A 5 -11.58 -15.00 -14.82
CA VAL A 5 -11.04 -15.04 -13.45
C VAL A 5 -11.70 -16.21 -12.71
N ARG A 6 -10.90 -17.05 -12.06
CA ARG A 6 -11.39 -18.17 -11.24
C ARG A 6 -10.75 -18.11 -9.87
N ALA A 7 -11.53 -18.39 -8.83
CA ALA A 7 -11.02 -18.46 -7.48
C ALA A 7 -10.32 -19.80 -7.22
N PHE A 8 -9.35 -19.78 -6.31
CA PHE A 8 -8.84 -20.99 -5.68
C PHE A 8 -9.68 -21.28 -4.44
N ALA A 9 -10.16 -22.51 -4.31
CA ALA A 9 -10.90 -22.97 -3.13
C ALA A 9 -10.10 -24.10 -2.45
N PRO A 10 -9.92 -24.06 -1.11
CA PRO A 10 -9.22 -25.12 -0.41
C PRO A 10 -10.04 -26.42 -0.49
N ALA A 11 -9.43 -27.49 -1.00
CA ALA A 11 -10.06 -28.81 -1.04
C ALA A 11 -10.12 -29.46 0.35
N THR A 12 -9.09 -29.21 1.17
CA THR A 12 -8.98 -29.65 2.56
C THR A 12 -8.41 -28.51 3.40
N ALA A 13 -8.53 -28.62 4.73
CA ALA A 13 -7.78 -27.75 5.63
C ALA A 13 -6.26 -27.90 5.39
N PRO A 14 -5.46 -26.82 5.60
CA PRO A 14 -4.01 -26.90 5.51
C PRO A 14 -3.47 -27.98 6.45
N PRO A 15 -2.69 -28.96 5.96
CA PRO A 15 -2.20 -30.03 6.81
C PRO A 15 -1.05 -29.54 7.71
N TRP A 16 -0.89 -30.19 8.86
CA TRP A 16 0.11 -29.87 9.88
C TRP A 16 0.03 -28.40 10.34
N GLN A 17 1.14 -27.66 10.29
CA GLN A 17 1.25 -26.26 10.70
C GLN A 17 1.32 -25.31 9.49
N THR A 18 0.99 -25.79 8.30
CA THR A 18 0.95 -24.94 7.10
C THR A 18 -0.18 -23.92 7.21
N ARG A 19 0.02 -22.75 6.61
CA ARG A 19 -0.93 -21.63 6.62
C ARG A 19 -0.99 -21.04 5.22
N SER A 20 -2.10 -20.38 4.91
CA SER A 20 -2.13 -19.51 3.74
C SER A 20 -1.13 -18.36 3.92
N ASP A 21 -0.60 -17.82 2.82
CA ASP A 21 0.28 -16.65 2.89
C ASP A 21 -0.41 -15.49 3.61
N PHE A 22 -1.71 -15.30 3.37
CA PHE A 22 -2.54 -14.29 4.04
C PHE A 22 -2.47 -14.44 5.57
N ASP A 23 -2.75 -15.63 6.10
CA ASP A 23 -2.71 -15.88 7.54
C ASP A 23 -1.29 -15.77 8.12
N ALA A 24 -0.29 -16.22 7.37
CA ALA A 24 1.11 -16.15 7.76
C ALA A 24 1.58 -14.70 7.91
N PHE A 25 1.31 -13.84 6.92
CA PHE A 25 1.67 -12.42 7.00
C PHE A 25 0.89 -11.69 8.09
N HIS A 26 -0.39 -11.99 8.31
CA HIS A 26 -1.14 -11.41 9.43
C HIS A 26 -0.59 -11.85 10.79
N ALA A 27 -0.15 -13.11 10.94
CA ALA A 27 0.50 -13.57 12.16
C ALA A 27 1.84 -12.87 12.40
N LEU A 28 2.66 -12.71 11.35
CA LEU A 28 3.91 -11.96 11.41
C LEU A 28 3.68 -10.49 11.75
N ALA A 29 2.69 -9.85 11.15
CA ALA A 29 2.36 -8.45 11.41
C ALA A 29 1.99 -8.22 12.87
N ARG A 30 1.21 -9.13 13.49
CA ARG A 30 0.90 -9.07 14.93
C ARG A 30 2.15 -9.18 15.79
N GLY A 31 3.02 -10.17 15.52
CA GLY A 31 4.27 -10.33 16.26
C GLY A 31 5.21 -9.12 16.11
N PHE A 32 5.34 -8.59 14.90
CA PHE A 32 6.12 -7.39 14.62
C PHE A 32 5.57 -6.15 15.34
N ALA A 33 4.24 -5.93 15.27
CA ALA A 33 3.59 -4.78 15.87
C ALA A 33 3.85 -4.67 17.38
N GLU A 34 3.80 -5.80 18.10
CA GLU A 34 4.10 -5.83 19.54
C GLU A 34 5.52 -5.36 19.87
N LEU A 35 6.52 -5.79 19.08
CA LEU A 35 7.90 -5.34 19.25
C LEU A 35 8.07 -3.88 18.80
N ALA A 36 7.43 -3.51 17.70
CA ALA A 36 7.54 -2.18 17.11
C ALA A 36 6.95 -1.09 17.99
N LYS A 37 5.87 -1.37 18.76
CA LYS A 37 5.32 -0.44 19.76
C LYS A 37 6.39 0.04 20.74
N LYS A 38 7.26 -0.87 21.19
CA LYS A 38 8.31 -0.57 22.16
C LYS A 38 9.55 0.09 21.53
N HIS A 39 9.94 -0.35 20.34
CA HIS A 39 11.26 -0.02 19.78
C HIS A 39 11.24 1.00 18.64
N LEU A 40 10.13 1.10 17.89
CA LEU A 40 10.06 1.91 16.68
C LEU A 40 9.07 3.07 16.84
N GLY A 41 7.86 2.83 17.33
CA GLY A 41 6.79 3.82 17.40
C GLY A 41 6.40 4.37 16.01
N THR A 42 6.07 5.65 15.96
CA THR A 42 5.81 6.38 14.70
C THR A 42 7.08 7.00 14.17
N ARG A 43 7.36 6.80 12.88
CA ARG A 43 8.57 7.31 12.21
C ARG A 43 8.24 7.96 10.89
N GLU A 44 8.90 9.07 10.61
CA GLU A 44 8.99 9.61 9.25
C GLU A 44 10.16 8.96 8.52
N ILE A 45 9.91 8.46 7.32
CA ILE A 45 10.91 7.80 6.49
C ILE A 45 10.92 8.48 5.13
N SER A 46 12.09 8.97 4.71
CA SER A 46 12.29 9.48 3.35
C SER A 46 12.44 8.31 2.38
N SER A 47 11.58 8.23 1.37
CA SER A 47 11.59 7.21 0.33
C SER A 47 11.88 7.83 -1.03
N PRO A 48 12.97 7.44 -1.72
CA PRO A 48 13.19 7.84 -3.10
C PRO A 48 12.21 7.11 -4.01
N HIS A 49 11.46 7.86 -4.82
CA HIS A 49 10.53 7.35 -5.80
C HIS A 49 11.01 7.76 -7.19
N ARG A 50 11.21 6.76 -8.06
CA ARG A 50 11.61 7.01 -9.45
C ARG A 50 10.49 7.72 -10.21
N CYS A 51 10.85 8.41 -11.29
CA CYS A 51 9.86 8.88 -12.26
C CYS A 51 9.10 7.66 -12.81
N CYS A 52 7.78 7.68 -12.72
CA CYS A 52 6.92 6.57 -13.14
C CYS A 52 6.24 6.90 -14.47
N ASN A 53 6.04 5.87 -15.28
CA ASN A 53 5.16 5.97 -16.45
C ASN A 53 3.72 6.31 -16.03
N ASP A 54 2.94 6.81 -17.00
CA ASP A 54 1.54 7.18 -16.80
C ASP A 54 1.38 8.25 -15.70
N THR A 55 2.42 9.07 -15.49
CA THR A 55 2.42 10.25 -14.59
C THR A 55 3.15 11.41 -15.26
N PRO A 56 2.92 12.67 -14.84
CA PRO A 56 3.66 13.82 -15.38
C PRO A 56 5.19 13.70 -15.26
N ASP A 57 5.68 12.88 -14.33
CA ASP A 57 7.11 12.63 -14.12
C ASP A 57 7.77 11.89 -15.33
N GLU A 58 6.99 11.34 -16.27
CA GLU A 58 7.54 10.62 -17.43
C GLU A 58 8.17 11.57 -18.50
N MET A 59 7.78 12.84 -18.51
CA MET A 59 8.23 13.82 -19.49
C MET A 59 9.53 14.54 -19.09
N THR A 60 10.29 13.96 -18.18
CA THR A 60 11.41 14.62 -17.48
C THR A 60 12.68 14.71 -18.32
N THR A 61 12.89 13.76 -19.23
CA THR A 61 14.02 13.74 -20.17
C THR A 61 13.60 14.29 -21.53
N GLN A 62 13.32 15.58 -21.60
CA GLN A 62 12.95 16.21 -22.87
C GLN A 62 14.08 16.11 -23.91
N GLY A 63 13.75 15.69 -25.13
CA GLY A 63 14.73 15.54 -26.22
C GLY A 63 15.67 14.33 -26.08
N GLY A 64 15.42 13.40 -25.14
CA GLY A 64 16.18 12.15 -25.01
C GLY A 64 17.61 12.30 -24.49
N THR A 65 18.00 13.50 -24.06
CA THR A 65 19.32 13.75 -23.47
C THR A 65 19.27 13.46 -21.98
N VAL A 66 20.04 12.46 -21.53
CA VAL A 66 20.16 12.13 -20.11
C VAL A 66 21.32 12.92 -19.51
N GLN A 67 21.06 13.65 -18.42
CA GLN A 67 22.09 14.37 -17.67
C GLN A 67 22.21 13.75 -16.27
N ASP A 68 23.42 13.33 -15.90
CA ASP A 68 23.70 12.73 -14.60
C ASP A 68 24.11 13.80 -13.56
N TRP A 69 23.20 14.09 -12.64
CA TRP A 69 23.44 15.02 -11.53
C TRP A 69 24.57 14.56 -10.61
N ALA A 70 24.81 13.25 -10.45
CA ALA A 70 25.86 12.72 -9.58
C ALA A 70 27.26 13.00 -10.16
N ARG A 71 27.34 13.20 -11.48
CA ARG A 71 28.57 13.56 -12.20
C ARG A 71 28.73 15.07 -12.41
N GLY A 72 27.79 15.87 -11.89
CA GLY A 72 27.80 17.33 -12.02
C GLY A 72 27.32 17.84 -13.39
N GLU A 73 26.69 16.98 -14.19
CA GLU A 73 26.18 17.36 -15.52
C GLU A 73 24.91 18.23 -15.44
N ALA A 74 24.20 18.18 -14.31
CA ALA A 74 23.05 19.02 -14.00
C ALA A 74 22.85 19.20 -12.48
N PRO A 75 22.13 20.24 -12.01
CA PRO A 75 21.74 20.37 -10.61
C PRO A 75 20.79 19.23 -10.16
N PRO A 76 20.85 18.78 -8.90
CA PRO A 76 19.96 17.75 -8.35
C PRO A 76 18.55 18.32 -8.06
N THR A 77 17.66 18.22 -9.04
CA THR A 77 16.27 18.69 -8.98
C THR A 77 15.33 17.49 -8.87
N PRO A 78 14.61 17.31 -7.73
CA PRO A 78 13.66 16.21 -7.57
C PRO A 78 12.62 16.22 -8.69
N ARG A 79 12.23 15.02 -9.15
CA ARG A 79 11.32 14.81 -10.29
C ARG A 79 11.86 15.25 -11.65
N VAL A 80 13.07 15.79 -11.77
CA VAL A 80 13.59 16.22 -13.09
C VAL A 80 14.89 15.51 -13.40
N THR A 81 15.93 15.78 -12.61
CA THR A 81 17.25 15.18 -12.80
C THR A 81 17.53 14.08 -11.78
N MET A 82 16.78 14.02 -10.68
CA MET A 82 16.88 12.94 -9.68
C MET A 82 15.50 12.44 -9.21
N PRO A 83 15.43 11.23 -8.61
CA PRO A 83 14.19 10.70 -8.04
C PRO A 83 13.55 11.67 -7.04
N LYS A 84 12.21 11.67 -6.96
CA LYS A 84 11.51 12.46 -5.93
C LYS A 84 11.72 11.82 -4.57
N LEU A 85 11.97 12.63 -3.56
CA LEU A 85 12.05 12.18 -2.17
C LEU A 85 10.70 12.43 -1.51
N ILE A 86 10.04 11.37 -1.07
CA ILE A 86 8.74 11.44 -0.41
C ILE A 86 8.92 11.08 1.06
N VAL A 87 8.49 11.97 1.96
CA VAL A 87 8.40 11.65 3.38
C VAL A 87 7.12 10.86 3.62
N VAL A 88 7.26 9.68 4.20
CA VAL A 88 6.12 8.82 4.57
C VAL A 88 6.15 8.61 6.07
N GLU A 89 5.05 8.98 6.74
CA GLU A 89 4.83 8.63 8.13
C GLU A 89 4.40 7.16 8.23
N ARG A 90 5.09 6.39 9.07
CA ARG A 90 4.75 5.00 9.38
C ARG A 90 4.63 4.82 10.89
N ASP A 91 3.41 4.55 11.32
CA ASP A 91 3.17 3.95 12.63
C ASP A 91 3.47 2.45 12.56
N CYS A 92 4.66 2.07 13.06
CA CYS A 92 5.11 0.69 13.04
C CYS A 92 4.37 -0.18 14.09
N GLY A 93 3.86 0.44 15.15
CA GLY A 93 3.13 -0.26 16.22
C GLY A 93 1.72 -0.68 15.80
N ALA A 94 1.12 0.02 14.84
CA ALA A 94 -0.22 -0.26 14.34
C ALA A 94 -0.25 -1.04 13.00
N VAL A 95 0.87 -1.59 12.53
CA VAL A 95 0.96 -2.28 11.23
C VAL A 95 -0.04 -3.44 11.12
N ALA A 96 -0.25 -4.20 12.19
CA ALA A 96 -1.18 -5.32 12.19
C ALA A 96 -2.64 -4.87 11.95
N GLU A 97 -3.06 -3.80 12.64
CA GLU A 97 -4.40 -3.22 12.51
C GLU A 97 -4.58 -2.59 11.11
N LYS A 98 -3.57 -1.88 10.62
CA LYS A 98 -3.58 -1.30 9.27
C LYS A 98 -3.59 -2.35 8.16
N MET A 99 -2.96 -3.51 8.36
CA MET A 99 -3.00 -4.61 7.40
C MET A 99 -4.36 -5.32 7.41
N ALA A 100 -5.08 -5.31 8.52
CA ALA A 100 -6.37 -5.98 8.67
C ALA A 100 -7.57 -5.20 8.10
N ALA A 101 -7.36 -3.97 7.61
CA ALA A 101 -8.44 -3.10 7.18
C ALA A 101 -8.09 -2.23 5.98
N LEU A 102 -9.11 -1.82 5.23
CA LEU A 102 -8.94 -0.91 4.10
C LEU A 102 -8.50 0.48 4.58
N GLY A 103 -7.36 0.97 4.10
CA GLY A 103 -6.83 2.29 4.48
C GLY A 103 -7.70 3.47 4.02
N PRO A 104 -7.65 4.62 4.74
CA PRO A 104 -8.53 5.78 4.49
C PRO A 104 -8.19 6.60 3.25
N LEU A 105 -7.01 6.38 2.64
CA LEU A 105 -6.60 7.15 1.46
C LEU A 105 -7.41 6.82 0.22
N VAL A 106 -8.09 5.67 0.17
CA VAL A 106 -8.99 5.34 -0.94
C VAL A 106 -10.17 6.32 -1.00
N ASP A 107 -10.69 6.76 0.14
CA ASP A 107 -11.76 7.77 0.20
C ASP A 107 -11.22 9.16 -0.18
N ALA A 108 -10.09 9.54 0.42
CA ALA A 108 -9.52 10.88 0.28
C ALA A 108 -8.92 11.13 -1.13
N LEU A 109 -8.17 10.17 -1.66
CA LEU A 109 -7.41 10.31 -2.91
C LEU A 109 -8.04 9.55 -4.09
N GLY A 110 -8.85 8.52 -3.83
CA GLY A 110 -9.36 7.63 -4.87
C GLY A 110 -8.36 6.53 -5.25
N VAL A 111 -8.66 5.85 -6.35
CA VAL A 111 -7.81 4.80 -6.93
C VAL A 111 -7.31 5.26 -8.29
N THR A 112 -5.99 5.22 -8.49
CA THR A 112 -5.35 5.59 -9.75
C THR A 112 -4.89 4.35 -10.51
N THR A 113 -5.26 4.26 -11.78
CA THR A 113 -4.74 3.24 -12.71
C THR A 113 -4.48 3.90 -14.07
N LYS A 114 -3.34 3.60 -14.68
CA LYS A 114 -2.99 4.08 -16.04
C LYS A 114 -3.20 5.59 -16.24
N GLY A 115 -2.74 6.38 -15.28
CA GLY A 115 -2.82 7.85 -15.31
C GLY A 115 -4.21 8.43 -15.03
N TRP A 116 -5.23 7.59 -14.83
CA TRP A 116 -6.59 8.03 -14.52
C TRP A 116 -6.94 7.74 -13.06
N THR A 117 -7.54 8.72 -12.38
CA THR A 117 -7.97 8.59 -10.97
C THR A 117 -9.48 8.59 -10.88
N VAL A 118 -10.03 7.60 -10.17
CA VAL A 118 -11.47 7.43 -9.95
C VAL A 118 -11.77 7.48 -8.45
N LYS A 119 -12.90 8.10 -8.09
CA LYS A 119 -13.45 8.05 -6.73
C LYS A 119 -14.25 6.75 -6.55
N SER A 120 -13.98 6.03 -5.46
CA SER A 120 -14.49 4.67 -5.24
C SER A 120 -15.42 4.59 -4.03
N ASP A 121 -16.20 5.65 -3.78
CA ASP A 121 -17.00 5.78 -2.57
C ASP A 121 -18.06 4.66 -2.46
N GLN A 122 -18.69 4.29 -3.59
CA GLN A 122 -19.68 3.23 -3.64
C GLN A 122 -19.05 1.85 -3.38
N GLU A 123 -17.86 1.60 -3.93
CA GLU A 123 -17.14 0.34 -3.74
C GLU A 123 -16.64 0.20 -2.30
N VAL A 124 -16.16 1.28 -1.67
CA VAL A 124 -15.74 1.26 -0.26
C VAL A 124 -16.93 0.94 0.65
N GLU A 125 -18.08 1.54 0.39
CA GLU A 125 -19.31 1.27 1.15
C GLU A 125 -19.78 -0.18 0.95
N HIS A 126 -19.75 -0.67 -0.30
CA HIS A 126 -20.06 -2.07 -0.58
C HIS A 126 -19.14 -3.03 0.18
N LEU A 127 -17.82 -2.75 0.22
CA LEU A 127 -16.86 -3.55 0.96
C LEU A 127 -17.11 -3.55 2.46
N ARG A 128 -17.57 -2.43 3.05
CA ARG A 128 -17.99 -2.39 4.47
C ARG A 128 -19.17 -3.33 4.73
N GLN A 129 -20.16 -3.34 3.85
CA GLN A 129 -21.35 -4.18 4.01
C GLN A 129 -21.06 -5.69 3.89
N VAL A 130 -20.19 -6.05 2.94
CA VAL A 130 -19.82 -7.45 2.67
C VAL A 130 -18.84 -7.97 3.72
N ASN A 131 -17.77 -7.23 3.99
CA ASN A 131 -16.70 -7.71 4.87
C ASN A 131 -16.94 -7.36 6.34
N GLY A 132 -17.88 -6.47 6.65
CA GLY A 132 -18.04 -5.90 7.99
C GLY A 132 -17.02 -4.79 8.27
N GLU A 133 -17.24 -4.13 9.41
CA GLU A 133 -16.45 -3.00 9.87
C GLU A 133 -15.65 -3.36 11.12
N ILE A 134 -14.42 -2.87 11.18
CA ILE A 134 -13.62 -2.85 12.39
C ILE A 134 -14.27 -1.90 13.40
N ARG A 135 -14.35 -2.29 14.68
CA ARG A 135 -15.07 -1.55 15.73
C ARG A 135 -14.16 -0.92 16.80
N CYS A 136 -12.85 -0.98 16.62
CA CYS A 136 -11.87 -0.44 17.57
C CYS A 136 -10.49 -0.25 16.93
N GLY A 137 -9.59 0.42 17.66
CA GLY A 137 -8.20 0.61 17.24
C GLY A 137 -8.04 1.70 16.19
N VAL A 138 -6.89 1.74 15.53
CA VAL A 138 -6.56 2.80 14.55
C VAL A 138 -7.36 2.71 13.25
N ALA A 139 -8.01 1.57 13.02
CA ALA A 139 -8.79 1.27 11.83
C ALA A 139 -10.31 1.22 12.12
N ASP A 140 -10.76 1.82 13.22
CA ASP A 140 -12.18 1.89 13.57
C ASP A 140 -13.04 2.48 12.43
N GLY A 141 -14.18 1.84 12.15
CA GLY A 141 -15.09 2.18 11.03
C GLY A 141 -14.58 1.84 9.63
N ARG A 142 -13.46 1.10 9.50
CA ARG A 142 -12.93 0.67 8.20
C ARG A 142 -13.42 -0.74 7.84
N SER A 143 -13.55 -1.00 6.53
CA SER A 143 -13.88 -2.34 6.03
C SER A 143 -12.77 -3.34 6.38
N SER A 144 -13.16 -4.51 6.91
CA SER A 144 -12.26 -5.61 7.29
C SER A 144 -11.69 -6.33 6.06
N HIS A 145 -10.44 -6.79 6.15
CA HIS A 145 -9.84 -7.72 5.19
C HIS A 145 -9.94 -9.19 5.63
N GLN A 146 -10.30 -9.45 6.89
CA GLN A 146 -10.38 -10.80 7.46
C GLN A 146 -11.82 -11.37 7.46
N GLY A 147 -12.75 -10.69 6.79
CA GLY A 147 -14.17 -11.02 6.78
C GLY A 147 -14.91 -10.46 8.00
N ARG A 148 -16.20 -10.83 8.12
CA ARG A 148 -17.07 -10.37 9.22
C ARG A 148 -16.52 -10.87 10.55
N ILE A 149 -16.11 -9.92 11.39
CA ILE A 149 -15.76 -10.11 12.80
C ILE A 149 -17.02 -10.05 13.66
#